data_AF-A0A6J8F3F5-F1
#
_entry.id   AF-A0A6J8F3F5-F1
#
_cell.length_a   1.000
_cell.length_b   1.000
_cell.length_c   1.000
_cell.angle_alpha   90.00
_cell.angle_beta   90.00
_cell.angle_gamma   90.00
#
_symmetry.space_group_name_H-M   'P 1'
#
loop_
_entity.id
_entity.type
_entity.pdbx_description
1 polymer ?
#
loop_
_entity_poly.entity_id
_entity_poly.type
_entity_poly.pdbx_seq_one_letter_code
_entity_poly.pdbx_strand_id
1 'polypeptide(L)'
;MDQKYHQLCTRHLDVTEYLFGDDVSKKVKDINDAQKMKGVTLASIGCTTVINSNLISRFMKGIFNARPPFPKYSITWDVGKVFRYLKTLFPLESLRLKMLTLEIAILLALTTAQKAQTLTKLNLNNTCYMDTSSKTVVFTMNCLQKTDRIGRINQNITLDAYKKKELCPVYTLKYYLKATKKIAKG
;
A
#
# COMPACT_ATOMS: atom_id res chain seq x y z
N MET A 1 -3.90 -47.50 -5.43
CA MET A 1 -3.47 -46.62 -4.32
C MET A 1 -2.39 -47.36 -3.56
N ASP A 2 -1.19 -46.78 -3.45
CA ASP A 2 -0.02 -47.43 -2.85
C ASP A 2 -0.22 -47.75 -1.36
N GLN A 3 0.03 -49.01 -1.01
CA GLN A 3 0.01 -49.56 0.36
C GLN A 3 0.95 -48.84 1.35
N LYS A 4 1.88 -48.03 0.82
CA LYS A 4 2.92 -47.33 1.57
C LYS A 4 2.41 -46.20 2.47
N TYR A 5 1.18 -45.71 2.26
CA TYR A 5 0.63 -44.57 2.99
C TYR A 5 -0.46 -44.91 4.00
N HIS A 6 -0.76 -46.21 4.20
CA HIS A 6 -1.83 -46.65 5.10
C HIS A 6 -1.57 -46.27 6.58
N GLN A 7 -0.29 -46.17 6.95
CA GLN A 7 0.20 -45.82 8.29
C GLN A 7 -0.06 -44.35 8.67
N LEU A 8 -0.29 -43.48 7.69
CA LEU A 8 -0.65 -42.07 7.92
C LEU A 8 -2.14 -41.88 8.22
N CYS A 9 -2.96 -42.92 8.01
CA CYS A 9 -4.41 -42.90 8.29
C CYS A 9 -4.78 -43.48 9.67
N THR A 10 -3.81 -43.99 10.43
CA THR A 10 -4.05 -44.44 11.81
C THR A 10 -4.23 -43.24 12.72
N ARG A 11 -5.44 -43.13 13.29
CA ARG A 11 -5.81 -42.18 14.34
C ARG A 11 -4.80 -42.25 15.48
N HIS A 12 -3.94 -41.23 15.62
CA HIS A 12 -3.57 -40.56 16.88
C HIS A 12 -2.23 -39.79 16.75
N LEU A 13 -2.02 -39.00 15.70
CA LEU A 13 -1.01 -37.94 15.73
C LEU A 13 -1.54 -36.78 14.88
N ASP A 14 -1.73 -35.60 15.48
CA ASP A 14 -2.15 -34.43 14.73
C ASP A 14 -1.06 -34.17 13.67
N VAL A 15 -1.44 -34.07 12.39
CA VAL A 15 -0.46 -33.88 11.30
C VAL A 15 0.40 -32.64 11.57
N THR A 16 -0.12 -31.69 12.33
CA THR A 16 0.63 -30.53 12.81
C THR A 16 1.69 -30.87 13.86
N GLU A 17 1.42 -31.81 14.76
CA GLU A 17 2.37 -32.32 15.76
C GLU A 17 3.48 -33.13 15.08
N TYR A 18 3.14 -33.97 14.09
CA TYR A 18 4.12 -34.71 13.29
C TYR A 18 5.03 -33.79 12.45
N LEU A 19 4.44 -32.77 11.80
CA LEU A 19 5.19 -31.87 10.90
C LEU A 19 5.93 -30.75 11.63
N PHE A 20 5.45 -30.30 12.79
CA PHE A 20 5.96 -29.10 13.46
C PHE A 20 6.28 -29.29 14.95
N GLY A 21 5.96 -30.44 15.56
CA GLY A 21 6.06 -30.68 17.01
C GLY A 21 5.05 -29.86 17.82
N ASP A 22 5.16 -29.90 19.16
CA ASP A 22 4.21 -29.23 20.09
C ASP A 22 4.15 -27.69 19.99
N ASP A 23 5.11 -27.08 19.27
CA ASP A 23 5.31 -25.63 19.23
C ASP A 23 4.85 -24.99 17.90
N VAL A 24 3.77 -25.54 17.32
CA VAL A 24 3.22 -25.18 15.99
C VAL A 24 2.97 -23.68 15.85
N SER A 25 2.30 -23.07 16.83
CA SER A 25 1.92 -21.65 16.76
C SER A 25 3.11 -20.70 16.75
N LYS A 26 4.16 -21.03 17.49
CA LYS A 26 5.39 -20.24 17.56
C LYS A 26 6.18 -20.37 16.26
N LYS A 27 6.38 -21.60 15.79
CA LYS A 27 7.09 -21.88 14.53
C LYS A 27 6.38 -21.32 13.29
N VAL A 28 5.04 -21.35 13.23
CA VAL A 28 4.26 -20.76 12.13
C VAL A 28 4.38 -19.23 12.11
N LYS A 29 4.44 -18.59 13.29
CA LYS A 29 4.70 -17.16 13.39
C LYS A 29 6.12 -16.83 12.92
N ASP A 30 7.11 -17.60 13.36
CA ASP A 30 8.51 -17.43 12.98
C ASP A 30 8.73 -17.65 11.48
N ILE A 31 8.07 -18.64 10.87
CA ILE A 31 8.12 -18.88 9.40
C ILE A 31 7.46 -17.73 8.63
N ASN A 32 6.29 -17.25 9.09
CA ASN A 32 5.62 -16.13 8.44
C ASN A 32 6.40 -14.81 8.59
N ASP A 33 7.09 -14.61 9.72
CA ASP A 33 7.92 -13.44 9.96
C ASP A 33 9.26 -13.54 9.20
N ALA A 34 9.85 -14.74 9.08
CA ALA A 34 11.00 -15.02 8.21
C ALA A 34 10.65 -14.84 6.72
N GLN A 35 9.44 -15.22 6.28
CA GLN A 35 8.95 -14.97 4.91
C GLN A 35 8.68 -13.48 4.64
N LYS A 36 8.31 -12.69 5.66
CA LYS A 36 8.21 -11.23 5.56
C LYS A 36 9.58 -10.55 5.51
N MET A 37 10.60 -11.13 6.14
CA MET A 37 12.00 -10.73 6.04
C MET A 37 12.62 -11.28 4.75
N LYS A 38 12.27 -10.68 3.60
CA LYS A 38 12.97 -10.98 2.33
C LYS A 38 14.41 -10.48 2.40
N GLY A 39 15.32 -11.36 2.84
CA GLY A 39 16.76 -11.09 2.87
C GLY A 39 17.59 -12.15 3.59
N VAL A 40 17.02 -12.97 4.48
CA VAL A 40 17.75 -14.13 5.01
C VAL A 40 17.47 -15.30 4.09
N THR A 41 18.49 -15.64 3.30
CA THR A 41 18.59 -16.93 2.63
C THR A 41 18.32 -18.03 3.66
N LEU A 42 17.20 -18.75 3.49
CA LEU A 42 16.89 -20.00 4.19
C LEU A 42 17.84 -21.15 3.79
N ALA A 43 19.08 -20.83 3.45
CA ALA A 43 20.17 -21.78 3.24
C ALA A 43 20.83 -22.19 4.57
N SER A 44 20.62 -21.43 5.66
CA SER A 44 21.25 -21.70 6.97
C SER A 44 20.49 -22.69 7.85
N ILE A 45 19.28 -23.09 7.47
CA ILE A 45 18.59 -24.24 8.06
C ILE A 45 18.48 -25.22 6.91
N GLY A 46 19.25 -26.31 6.93
CA GLY A 46 19.42 -27.28 5.82
C GLY A 46 18.14 -28.05 5.46
N CYS A 47 17.04 -27.36 5.21
CA CYS A 47 15.70 -27.89 5.01
C CYS A 47 14.97 -27.08 3.90
N THR A 48 15.68 -26.81 2.81
CA THR A 48 15.13 -26.11 1.63
C THR A 48 14.14 -26.98 0.83
N THR A 49 14.15 -28.29 1.04
CA THR A 49 13.27 -29.25 0.33
C THR A 49 11.87 -29.33 0.92
N VAL A 50 11.69 -29.09 2.22
CA VAL A 50 10.39 -29.26 2.90
C VAL A 50 9.45 -28.10 2.60
N ILE A 51 9.97 -26.86 2.58
CA ILE A 51 9.17 -25.64 2.41
C ILE A 51 8.68 -25.47 0.95
N ASN A 52 9.37 -26.08 -0.03
CA ASN A 52 8.98 -26.06 -1.45
C ASN A 52 7.95 -27.14 -1.83
N SER A 53 7.44 -27.92 -0.88
CA SER A 53 6.36 -28.85 -1.18
C SER A 53 5.05 -28.08 -1.42
N ASN A 54 4.42 -28.28 -2.58
CA ASN A 54 3.10 -27.73 -2.89
C ASN A 54 2.06 -28.03 -1.79
N LEU A 55 2.26 -29.13 -1.05
CA LEU A 55 1.42 -29.54 0.07
C LEU A 55 1.46 -28.54 1.23
N ILE A 56 2.65 -28.11 1.69
CA ILE A 56 2.78 -27.14 2.78
C ILE A 56 2.21 -25.78 2.37
N SER A 57 2.44 -25.34 1.12
CA SER A 57 1.83 -24.11 0.60
C SER A 57 0.30 -24.17 0.61
N ARG A 58 -0.28 -25.30 0.17
CA ARG A 58 -1.75 -25.51 0.20
C ARG A 58 -2.30 -25.58 1.62
N PHE A 59 -1.58 -26.23 2.53
CA PHE A 59 -1.95 -26.31 3.95
C PHE A 59 -1.97 -24.93 4.61
N MET A 60 -0.90 -24.13 4.45
CA MET A 60 -0.82 -22.77 4.99
C MET A 60 -1.89 -21.85 4.39
N LYS A 61 -2.20 -22.00 3.09
CA LYS A 61 -3.35 -21.31 2.46
C LYS A 61 -4.68 -21.76 3.06
N GLY A 62 -4.83 -23.04 3.37
CA GLY A 62 -6.00 -23.59 4.08
C GLY A 62 -6.19 -22.96 5.45
N ILE A 63 -5.12 -22.87 6.25
CA ILE A 63 -5.16 -22.18 7.55
C ILE A 63 -5.54 -20.71 7.39
N PHE A 64 -4.94 -20.00 6.41
CA PHE A 64 -5.25 -18.60 6.15
C PHE A 64 -6.72 -18.39 5.76
N ASN A 65 -7.28 -19.27 4.93
CA ASN A 65 -8.68 -19.20 4.54
C ASN A 65 -9.63 -19.56 5.69
N ALA A 66 -9.23 -20.49 6.56
CA ALA A 66 -10.00 -20.86 7.75
C ALA A 66 -9.97 -19.77 8.84
N ARG A 67 -8.88 -18.99 8.89
CA ARG A 67 -8.67 -17.90 9.85
C ARG A 67 -8.22 -16.63 9.12
N PRO A 68 -9.12 -15.98 8.35
CA PRO A 68 -8.76 -14.77 7.65
C PRO A 68 -8.33 -13.69 8.65
N PRO A 69 -7.31 -12.87 8.32
CA PRO A 69 -6.90 -11.79 9.19
C PRO A 69 -8.03 -10.78 9.32
N PHE A 70 -8.46 -10.51 10.55
CA PHE A 70 -9.43 -9.45 10.80
C PHE A 70 -8.85 -8.08 10.42
N PRO A 71 -9.67 -7.17 9.87
CA PRO A 71 -9.23 -5.81 9.60
C PRO A 71 -8.73 -5.18 10.91
N LYS A 72 -7.54 -4.58 10.86
CA LYS A 72 -6.91 -3.96 12.05
C LYS A 72 -7.78 -2.85 12.67
N TYR A 73 -8.61 -2.20 11.87
CA TYR A 73 -9.48 -1.11 12.30
C TYR A 73 -10.94 -1.52 12.13
N SER A 74 -11.69 -1.50 13.23
CA SER A 74 -13.13 -1.73 13.25
C SER A 74 -13.93 -0.50 12.79
N ILE A 75 -13.34 0.70 12.92
CA ILE A 75 -13.96 1.98 12.61
C ILE A 75 -12.96 2.79 11.78
N THR A 76 -13.43 3.40 10.69
CA THR A 76 -12.67 4.37 9.90
C THR A 76 -13.05 5.79 10.29
N TRP A 77 -12.16 6.74 10.02
CA TRP A 77 -12.41 8.15 10.28
C TRP A 77 -13.38 8.74 9.23
N ASP A 78 -14.16 9.75 9.64
CA ASP A 78 -15.15 10.41 8.78
C ASP A 78 -14.50 11.46 7.87
N VAL A 79 -14.38 11.13 6.58
CA VAL A 79 -13.81 12.00 5.54
C VAL A 79 -14.66 13.26 5.29
N GLY A 80 -15.96 13.20 5.59
CA GLY A 80 -16.88 14.33 5.44
C GLY A 80 -16.49 15.52 6.32
N LYS A 81 -15.95 15.28 7.52
CA LYS A 81 -15.44 16.35 8.40
C LYS A 81 -14.29 17.11 7.76
N VAL A 82 -13.39 16.39 7.10
CA VAL A 82 -12.24 17.00 6.40
C VAL A 82 -12.72 17.78 5.18
N PHE A 83 -13.63 17.24 4.37
CA PHE A 83 -14.18 18.00 3.25
C PHE A 83 -14.94 19.25 3.69
N ARG A 84 -15.66 19.21 4.81
CA ARG A 84 -16.32 20.39 5.37
C ARG A 84 -15.30 21.46 5.78
N TYR A 85 -14.20 21.06 6.41
CA TYR A 85 -13.11 21.99 6.75
C TYR A 85 -12.44 22.58 5.51
N LEU A 86 -12.11 21.75 4.50
CA LEU A 86 -11.48 22.21 3.27
C LEU A 86 -12.33 23.29 2.55
N LYS A 87 -13.66 23.13 2.54
CA LYS A 87 -14.57 24.16 1.99
C LYS A 87 -14.45 25.52 2.69
N THR A 88 -14.15 25.55 3.98
CA THR A 88 -13.99 26.81 4.73
C THR A 88 -12.69 27.56 4.41
N LEU A 89 -11.72 26.89 3.76
CA LEU A 89 -10.45 27.50 3.35
C LEU A 89 -10.56 28.26 2.03
N PHE A 90 -11.66 28.12 1.31
CA PHE A 90 -11.92 28.89 0.10
C PHE A 90 -12.39 30.31 0.47
N PRO A 91 -11.88 31.39 -0.16
CA PRO A 91 -11.03 31.46 -1.36
C PRO A 91 -9.51 31.33 -1.10
N LEU A 92 -8.80 30.69 -2.04
CA LEU A 92 -7.36 30.37 -1.93
C LEU A 92 -6.44 31.60 -1.91
N GLU A 93 -6.91 32.73 -2.42
CA GLU A 93 -6.18 34.01 -2.45
C GLU A 93 -5.90 34.57 -1.05
N SER A 94 -6.78 34.29 -0.10
CA SER A 94 -6.67 34.77 1.28
C SER A 94 -5.73 33.93 2.15
N LEU A 95 -5.31 32.75 1.66
CA LEU A 95 -4.59 31.77 2.45
C LEU A 95 -3.08 32.03 2.48
N ARG A 96 -2.49 31.81 3.66
CA ARG A 96 -1.03 31.73 3.80
C ARG A 96 -0.51 30.50 3.05
N LEU A 97 0.69 30.62 2.46
CA LEU A 97 1.31 29.53 1.70
C LEU A 97 1.37 28.20 2.47
N LYS A 98 1.67 28.23 3.77
CA LYS A 98 1.67 27.04 4.64
C LYS A 98 0.32 26.32 4.67
N MET A 99 -0.77 27.07 4.77
CA MET A 99 -2.13 26.50 4.79
C MET A 99 -2.49 25.94 3.42
N LEU A 100 -2.09 26.64 2.35
CA LEU A 100 -2.27 26.17 0.98
C LEU A 100 -1.53 24.85 0.72
N THR A 101 -0.30 24.69 1.23
CA THR A 101 0.46 23.43 1.15
C THR A 101 -0.25 22.29 1.88
N LEU A 102 -0.81 22.56 3.07
CA LEU A 102 -1.55 21.55 3.82
C LEU A 102 -2.84 21.13 3.10
N GLU A 103 -3.56 22.10 2.55
CA GLU A 103 -4.80 21.87 1.81
C GLU A 103 -4.55 20.97 0.59
N ILE A 104 -3.54 21.30 -0.23
CA ILE A 104 -3.22 20.48 -1.39
C ILE A 104 -2.74 19.09 -0.97
N ALA A 105 -1.92 18.97 0.08
CA ALA A 105 -1.42 17.67 0.55
C ALA A 105 -2.56 16.76 1.00
N ILE A 106 -3.56 17.31 1.72
CA ILE A 106 -4.75 16.57 2.15
C ILE A 106 -5.59 16.16 0.94
N LEU A 107 -5.87 17.09 0.01
CA LEU A 107 -6.63 16.78 -1.21
C LEU A 107 -5.95 15.66 -2.01
N LEU A 108 -4.64 15.74 -2.18
CA LEU A 108 -3.84 14.74 -2.90
C LEU A 108 -3.89 13.38 -2.22
N ALA A 109 -3.74 13.34 -0.89
CA ALA A 109 -3.84 12.10 -0.12
C ALA A 109 -5.22 11.46 -0.25
N LEU A 110 -6.28 12.28 -0.23
CA LEU A 110 -7.67 11.83 -0.33
C LEU A 110 -8.02 11.31 -1.72
N THR A 111 -7.62 12.02 -2.77
CA THR A 111 -8.01 11.68 -4.15
C THR A 111 -7.21 10.52 -4.70
N THR A 112 -5.92 10.42 -4.34
CA THR A 112 -5.03 9.38 -4.86
C THR A 112 -5.00 8.12 -3.99
N ALA A 113 -5.45 8.23 -2.73
CA ALA A 113 -5.35 7.19 -1.70
C ALA A 113 -3.93 6.61 -1.53
N GLN A 114 -2.89 7.40 -1.86
CA GLN A 114 -1.50 6.97 -1.80
C GLN A 114 -0.90 7.14 -0.40
N LYS A 115 0.15 6.37 -0.11
CA LYS A 115 0.90 6.49 1.14
C LYS A 115 1.69 7.80 1.17
N ALA A 116 1.92 8.34 2.37
CA ALA A 116 2.72 9.55 2.56
C ALA A 116 4.10 9.48 1.87
N GLN A 117 4.80 8.34 1.98
CA GLN A 117 6.08 8.09 1.29
C GLN A 117 6.02 8.23 -0.23
N THR A 118 4.84 8.06 -0.82
CA THR A 118 4.62 8.19 -2.27
C THR A 118 4.37 9.64 -2.61
N LEU A 119 3.54 10.32 -1.82
CA LEU A 119 3.24 11.75 -1.98
C LEU A 119 4.50 12.61 -1.85
N THR A 120 5.44 12.24 -0.95
CA THR A 120 6.72 12.95 -0.81
C THR A 120 7.65 12.80 -2.01
N LYS A 121 7.43 11.77 -2.84
CA LYS A 121 8.24 11.52 -4.04
C LYS A 121 7.63 12.13 -5.30
N LEU A 122 6.47 12.79 -5.19
CA LEU A 122 5.87 13.53 -6.29
C LEU A 122 6.78 14.69 -6.67
N ASN A 123 7.20 14.71 -7.93
CA ASN A 123 8.03 15.76 -8.50
C ASN A 123 7.28 16.42 -9.67
N LEU A 124 7.64 17.66 -9.97
CA LEU A 124 7.05 18.47 -11.03
C LEU A 124 7.94 18.55 -12.26
N ASN A 125 9.27 18.43 -12.10
CA ASN A 125 10.22 18.83 -13.15
C ASN A 125 10.29 17.85 -14.33
N ASN A 126 9.99 16.57 -14.13
CA ASN A 126 10.05 15.55 -15.20
C ASN A 126 8.95 14.47 -15.12
N THR A 127 8.09 14.56 -14.11
CA THR A 127 7.15 13.48 -13.78
C THR A 127 5.71 13.92 -13.84
N CYS A 128 5.43 15.20 -14.09
CA CYS A 128 4.08 15.74 -14.12
C CYS A 128 3.68 16.10 -15.55
N TYR A 129 2.62 15.48 -16.04
CA TYR A 129 2.00 15.79 -17.32
C TYR A 129 0.61 16.34 -17.05
N MET A 130 0.31 17.52 -17.58
CA MET A 130 -1.06 18.05 -17.61
C MET A 130 -1.64 17.82 -18.99
N ASP A 131 -2.84 17.26 -19.05
CA ASP A 131 -3.56 17.17 -20.32
C ASP A 131 -3.90 18.58 -20.85
N THR A 132 -3.91 18.72 -22.17
CA THR A 132 -4.19 19.96 -22.90
C THR A 132 -5.58 20.53 -22.54
N SER A 133 -6.54 19.66 -22.22
CA SER A 133 -7.88 20.05 -21.75
C SER A 133 -7.90 20.59 -20.31
N SER A 134 -6.76 20.58 -19.59
CA SER A 134 -6.65 21.06 -18.22
C SER A 134 -7.51 20.32 -17.18
N LYS A 135 -8.05 19.15 -17.56
CA LYS A 135 -8.95 18.32 -16.76
C LYS A 135 -8.22 17.28 -15.92
N THR A 136 -7.07 16.81 -16.38
CA THR A 136 -6.34 15.73 -15.71
C THR A 136 -4.87 16.09 -15.53
N VAL A 137 -4.31 15.64 -14.41
CA VAL A 137 -2.88 15.77 -14.08
C VAL A 137 -2.36 14.38 -13.75
N VAL A 138 -1.31 13.97 -14.44
CA VAL A 138 -0.73 12.63 -14.30
C VAL A 138 0.69 12.76 -13.78
N PHE A 139 0.97 12.06 -12.68
CA PHE A 139 2.30 11.93 -12.12
C PHE A 139 2.87 10.55 -12.41
N THR A 140 3.99 10.48 -13.12
CA THR A 140 4.78 9.26 -13.30
C THR A 140 5.75 9.10 -12.14
N MET A 141 5.90 7.88 -11.63
CA MET A 141 6.82 7.59 -10.53
C MET A 141 8.16 7.13 -11.08
N ASN A 142 9.23 7.89 -10.81
CA ASN A 142 10.59 7.57 -11.28
C ASN A 142 11.38 6.67 -10.32
N CYS A 143 10.74 6.11 -9.30
CA CYS A 143 11.41 5.34 -8.27
C CYS A 143 10.57 4.16 -7.79
N LEU A 144 11.27 3.15 -7.26
CA LEU A 144 10.60 1.99 -6.69
C LEU A 144 9.92 2.37 -5.36
N GLN A 145 8.69 1.92 -5.22
CA GLN A 145 7.90 1.95 -3.99
C GLN A 145 7.96 0.56 -3.36
N LYS A 146 7.78 0.49 -2.03
CA LYS A 146 7.77 -0.78 -1.28
C LYS A 146 6.72 -1.79 -1.78
N THR A 147 5.70 -1.31 -2.48
CA THR A 147 4.62 -2.14 -3.05
C THR A 147 4.95 -2.72 -4.43
N ASP A 148 6.03 -2.27 -5.07
CA ASP A 148 6.45 -2.79 -6.37
C ASP A 148 6.86 -4.25 -6.31
N ARG A 149 6.63 -4.92 -7.44
CA ARG A 149 7.12 -6.27 -7.69
C ARG A 149 7.63 -6.35 -9.12
N ILE A 150 8.55 -7.28 -9.36
CA ILE A 150 8.97 -7.63 -10.72
C ILE A 150 7.72 -8.03 -11.52
N GLY A 151 7.49 -7.37 -12.67
CA GLY A 151 6.29 -7.52 -13.49
C GLY A 151 5.06 -6.70 -13.06
N ARG A 152 5.12 -5.98 -11.94
CA ARG A 152 4.07 -5.06 -11.48
C ARG A 152 4.72 -3.82 -10.86
N ILE A 153 5.20 -2.95 -11.74
CA ILE A 153 5.85 -1.69 -11.42
C ILE A 153 4.78 -0.59 -11.31
N ASN A 154 4.98 0.35 -10.39
CA ASN A 154 4.00 1.37 -9.99
C ASN A 154 3.24 2.00 -11.15
N GLN A 155 1.95 2.22 -10.88
CA GLN A 155 1.04 2.91 -11.76
C GLN A 155 1.19 4.42 -11.61
N ASN A 156 0.96 5.14 -12.70
CA ASN A 156 0.90 6.60 -12.69
C ASN A 156 -0.21 7.07 -11.74
N ILE A 157 0.05 8.14 -11.00
CA ILE A 157 -0.99 8.78 -10.17
C ILE A 157 -1.73 9.77 -11.06
N THR A 158 -3.00 9.49 -11.31
CA THR A 158 -3.89 10.38 -12.06
C THR A 158 -4.76 11.19 -11.11
N LEU A 159 -4.86 12.49 -11.36
CA LEU A 159 -5.73 13.43 -10.66
C LEU A 159 -6.70 14.03 -11.65
N ASP A 160 -7.98 13.89 -11.35
CA ASP A 160 -9.04 14.45 -12.16
C ASP A 160 -9.59 15.74 -11.54
N ALA A 161 -9.93 16.69 -12.39
CA ALA A 161 -10.55 17.94 -11.99
C ALA A 161 -11.96 17.65 -11.44
N TYR A 162 -12.27 18.26 -10.31
CA TYR A 162 -13.57 18.16 -9.68
C TYR A 162 -14.46 19.34 -10.07
N LYS A 163 -15.78 19.10 -10.09
CA LYS A 163 -16.79 20.11 -10.48
C LYS A 163 -16.75 21.37 -9.61
N LYS A 164 -16.53 21.21 -8.29
CA LYS A 164 -16.46 22.32 -7.34
C LYS A 164 -15.01 22.76 -7.13
N LYS A 165 -14.73 24.04 -7.35
CA LYS A 165 -13.37 24.61 -7.23
C LYS A 165 -12.77 24.45 -5.82
N GLU A 166 -13.60 24.61 -4.79
CA GLU A 166 -13.25 24.45 -3.37
C GLU A 166 -12.64 23.07 -3.01
N LEU A 167 -12.95 22.05 -3.81
CA LEU A 167 -12.53 20.67 -3.56
C LEU A 167 -11.77 20.09 -4.76
N CYS A 168 -11.36 20.93 -5.71
CA CYS A 168 -10.75 20.47 -6.93
C CYS A 168 -9.22 20.35 -6.78
N PRO A 169 -8.66 19.13 -6.75
CA PRO A 169 -7.21 18.93 -6.56
C PRO A 169 -6.41 19.60 -7.68
N VAL A 170 -6.89 19.53 -8.92
CA VAL A 170 -6.23 20.13 -10.09
C VAL A 170 -6.21 21.66 -10.00
N TYR A 171 -7.31 22.28 -9.55
CA TYR A 171 -7.40 23.73 -9.41
C TYR A 171 -6.47 24.22 -8.29
N THR A 172 -6.55 23.61 -7.10
CA THR A 172 -5.69 23.94 -5.96
C THR A 172 -4.21 23.71 -6.29
N LEU A 173 -3.88 22.64 -7.01
CA LEU A 173 -2.50 22.37 -7.47
C LEU A 173 -2.00 23.48 -8.40
N LYS A 174 -2.77 23.87 -9.42
CA LYS A 174 -2.41 24.95 -10.34
C LYS A 174 -2.17 26.27 -9.61
N TYR A 175 -3.04 26.58 -8.65
CA TYR A 175 -2.92 27.77 -7.82
C TYR A 175 -1.66 27.72 -6.94
N TYR A 176 -1.41 26.59 -6.28
CA TYR A 176 -0.21 26.34 -5.49
C TYR A 176 1.08 26.54 -6.30
N LEU A 177 1.14 25.97 -7.51
CA LEU A 177 2.28 26.15 -8.41
C LEU A 177 2.48 27.61 -8.81
N LYS A 178 1.40 28.36 -9.05
CA LYS A 178 1.48 29.78 -9.34
C LYS A 178 2.03 30.58 -8.15
N ALA A 179 1.61 30.24 -6.94
CA ALA A 179 2.08 30.90 -5.71
C ALA A 179 3.55 30.59 -5.41
N THR A 180 4.00 29.34 -5.60
CA THR A 180 5.37 28.91 -5.30
C THR A 180 6.39 29.23 -6.39
N LYS A 181 5.96 29.53 -7.62
CA LYS A 181 6.85 29.97 -8.72
C LYS A 181 7.75 31.16 -8.36
N LYS A 182 7.30 32.04 -7.45
CA LYS A 182 8.10 33.19 -6.98
C LYS A 182 9.23 32.78 -6.04
N ILE A 183 9.05 31.68 -5.30
CA ILE A 183 9.98 31.18 -4.28
C ILE A 183 10.98 30.19 -4.89
N ALA A 184 10.54 29.40 -5.88
CA ALA A 184 11.35 28.36 -6.52
C ALA A 184 12.44 28.88 -7.50
N LYS A 185 12.59 30.21 -7.65
CA LYS A 185 13.62 30.85 -8.48
C LYS A 185 14.84 31.33 -7.67
N GLY A 186 14.93 30.97 -6.39
CA GLY A 186 16.08 31.26 -5.52
C GLY A 186 17.07 30.10 -5.48
#